data_AF-A0A3D4EEU2-F1
#
_entry.id   AF-A0A3D4EEU2-F1
#
_cell.length_a   1.000
_cell.length_b   1.000
_cell.length_c   1.000
_cell.angle_alpha   90.00
_cell.angle_beta   90.00
_cell.angle_gamma   90.00
#
_symmetry.space_group_name_H-M   'P 1'
#
loop_
_entity.id
_entity.type
_entity.pdbx_description
1 polymer ?
#
loop_
_entity_poly.entity_id
_entity_poly.type
_entity_poly.pdbx_seq_one_letter_code
_entity_poly.pdbx_strand_id
1 'polypeptide(L)'
;VGTLIMTVFGSLFNAVYLLPTFADLYGMPLDAIIAMGTEVNSAINSVSTLVLFAVVPFNLIKGTIVTLLTMLLYKRISPLLHKGDEKLQERNAKKKA
;
A
#
# COMPACT_ATOMS: atom_id res chain seq x y z
N VAL A 1 4.93 -1.75 -11.80
CA VAL A 1 5.86 -2.62 -11.04
C VAL A 1 5.65 -2.48 -9.53
N GLY A 2 5.75 -1.26 -8.96
CA GLY A 2 5.56 -1.05 -7.51
C GLY A 2 4.25 -1.62 -6.95
N THR A 3 3.12 -1.39 -7.61
CA THR A 3 1.81 -1.96 -7.21
C THR A 3 1.81 -3.48 -7.13
N LEU A 4 2.49 -4.18 -8.04
CA LEU A 4 2.54 -5.64 -8.03
C LEU A 4 3.38 -6.16 -6.85
N ILE A 5 4.55 -5.56 -6.62
CA ILE A 5 5.41 -5.91 -5.48
C ILE A 5 4.67 -5.66 -4.16
N MET A 6 4.03 -4.50 -4.02
CA MET A 6 3.21 -4.17 -2.86
C MET A 6 2.07 -5.17 -2.67
N THR A 7 1.42 -5.60 -3.76
CA THR A 7 0.33 -6.56 -3.68
C THR A 7 0.84 -7.91 -3.19
N VAL A 8 1.92 -8.44 -3.76
CA VAL A 8 2.49 -9.73 -3.35
C VAL A 8 2.97 -9.68 -1.90
N PHE A 9 3.82 -8.71 -1.57
CA PHE A 9 4.37 -8.58 -0.22
C PHE A 9 3.28 -8.27 0.81
N GLY A 10 2.40 -7.31 0.50
CA GLY A 10 1.31 -6.91 1.37
C GLY A 10 0.34 -8.06 1.64
N SER A 11 0.00 -8.87 0.63
CA SER A 11 -0.86 -10.03 0.82
C SER A 11 -0.19 -11.12 1.65
N LEU A 12 1.08 -11.44 1.39
CA LEU A 12 1.83 -12.42 2.19
C LEU A 12 1.96 -11.98 3.65
N PHE A 13 2.31 -10.71 3.86
CA PHE A 13 2.46 -10.15 5.20
C PHE A 13 1.13 -10.08 5.94
N ASN A 14 0.02 -9.84 5.25
CA ASN A 14 -1.33 -9.96 5.83
C ASN A 14 -1.65 -11.38 6.28
N ALA A 15 -1.36 -12.38 5.44
CA ALA A 15 -1.65 -13.77 5.76
C ALA A 15 -0.83 -14.30 6.95
N VAL A 16 0.46 -13.95 7.03
CA VAL A 16 1.40 -14.55 7.98
C VAL A 16 1.54 -13.76 9.28
N TYR A 17 1.47 -12.43 9.22
CA TYR A 17 1.80 -11.59 10.37
C TYR A 17 0.70 -10.62 10.76
N LEU A 18 0.23 -9.76 9.86
CA LEU A 18 -0.67 -8.67 10.25
C LEU A 18 -2.02 -9.17 10.77
N LEU A 19 -2.70 -10.10 10.08
CA LEU A 19 -4.00 -10.59 10.54
C LEU A 19 -3.90 -11.41 11.85
N PRO A 20 -2.95 -12.35 11.99
CA PRO A 20 -2.75 -13.05 13.27
C PRO A 20 -2.36 -12.10 14.41
N THR A 21 -1.41 -11.19 14.16
CA THR A 21 -0.96 -10.25 15.20
C THR A 21 -2.06 -9.26 15.57
N PHE A 22 -2.89 -8.84 14.62
CA PHE A 22 -4.06 -8.01 14.89
C PHE A 22 -5.07 -8.75 15.76
N ALA A 23 -5.36 -10.02 15.47
CA ALA A 23 -6.20 -10.87 16.32
C ALA A 23 -5.66 -10.94 17.76
N ASP A 24 -4.36 -11.18 17.92
CA ASP A 24 -3.70 -11.29 19.23
C ASP A 24 -3.69 -9.95 20.00
N LEU A 25 -3.33 -8.85 19.34
CA LEU A 25 -3.22 -7.53 19.98
C LEU A 25 -4.57 -6.97 20.43
N TYR A 26 -5.64 -7.25 19.68
CA TYR A 26 -6.98 -6.76 19.97
C TYR A 26 -7.86 -7.79 20.69
N GLY A 27 -7.32 -8.96 21.05
CA GLY A 27 -8.04 -10.02 21.76
C GLY A 27 -9.23 -10.59 20.96
N MET A 28 -9.20 -10.46 19.63
CA MET A 28 -10.27 -10.92 18.75
C MET A 28 -9.85 -12.26 18.13
N PRO A 29 -10.69 -13.31 18.17
CA PRO A 29 -10.33 -14.56 17.52
C PRO A 29 -10.22 -14.37 16.01
N LEU A 30 -9.21 -14.98 15.40
CA LEU A 30 -8.96 -14.89 13.95
C LEU A 30 -10.18 -15.37 13.12
N ASP A 31 -10.93 -16.34 13.64
CA ASP A 31 -12.17 -16.81 13.05
C ASP A 31 -13.26 -15.74 12.98
N ALA A 32 -13.32 -14.81 13.94
CA ALA A 32 -14.26 -13.69 13.87
C ALA A 32 -13.90 -12.74 12.71
N ILE A 33 -12.60 -12.53 12.46
CA ILE A 33 -12.14 -11.73 11.31
C ILE A 33 -12.51 -12.42 10.00
N ILE A 34 -12.35 -13.75 9.93
CA ILE A 34 -12.76 -14.53 8.76
C ILE A 34 -14.27 -14.44 8.57
N ALA A 35 -15.06 -14.61 9.64
CA ALA A 35 -16.52 -14.56 9.60
C ALA A 35 -17.03 -13.21 9.07
N MET A 36 -16.44 -12.10 9.48
CA MET A 36 -16.75 -10.78 8.91
C MET A 36 -16.48 -10.72 7.40
N GLY A 37 -15.42 -11.38 6.93
CA GLY A 37 -15.16 -11.53 5.49
C GLY A 37 -16.18 -12.44 4.80
N THR A 38 -16.56 -13.55 5.44
CA THR A 38 -17.56 -14.51 4.93
C THR A 38 -18.92 -13.86 4.72
N GLU A 39 -19.33 -12.96 5.60
CA GLU A 39 -20.60 -12.21 5.47
C GLU A 39 -20.66 -11.37 4.18
N VAL A 40 -19.52 -10.82 3.76
CA VAL A 40 -19.42 -10.00 2.54
C VAL A 40 -19.23 -10.89 1.30
N ASN A 41 -18.46 -11.96 1.42
CA ASN A 41 -18.20 -12.90 0.34
C ASN A 41 -18.09 -14.32 0.90
N SER A 42 -19.09 -15.15 0.59
CA SER A 42 -19.17 -16.53 1.06
C SER A 42 -18.01 -17.43 0.62
N ALA A 43 -17.21 -17.02 -0.37
CA ALA A 43 -15.98 -17.71 -0.75
C ALA A 43 -14.82 -17.52 0.25
N ILE A 44 -14.96 -16.60 1.21
CA ILE A 44 -14.01 -16.38 2.29
C ILE A 44 -14.33 -17.33 3.44
N ASN A 45 -13.45 -18.28 3.70
CA ASN A 45 -13.62 -19.32 4.73
C ASN A 45 -12.31 -19.62 5.50
N SER A 46 -11.24 -18.91 5.18
CA SER A 46 -9.92 -19.03 5.80
C SER A 46 -9.13 -17.74 5.60
N VAL A 47 -8.07 -17.53 6.38
CA VAL A 47 -7.16 -16.38 6.22
C VAL A 47 -6.64 -16.27 4.78
N SER A 48 -6.27 -17.40 4.16
CA SER A 48 -5.75 -17.42 2.79
C SER A 48 -6.79 -16.94 1.77
N THR A 49 -8.04 -17.41 1.89
CA THR A 49 -9.13 -16.94 1.02
C THR A 49 -9.51 -15.49 1.30
N LEU A 50 -9.47 -15.04 2.56
CA LEU A 50 -9.69 -13.64 2.92
C LEU A 50 -8.63 -12.75 2.28
N VAL A 51 -7.36 -13.14 2.34
CA VAL A 51 -6.27 -12.43 1.69
C VAL A 51 -6.42 -12.43 0.17
N LEU A 52 -6.77 -13.56 -0.43
CA LEU A 52 -6.94 -13.68 -1.87
C LEU A 52 -8.12 -12.86 -2.41
N PHE A 53 -9.27 -12.92 -1.75
CA PHE A 53 -10.52 -12.30 -2.23
C PHE A 53 -10.77 -10.88 -1.73
N ALA A 54 -10.12 -10.46 -0.64
CA ALA A 54 -10.24 -9.09 -0.13
C ALA A 54 -8.93 -8.32 -0.28
N VAL A 55 -7.83 -8.84 0.26
CA VAL A 55 -6.57 -8.08 0.37
C VAL A 55 -5.89 -7.86 -0.98
N VAL A 56 -5.80 -8.90 -1.82
CA VAL A 56 -5.22 -8.80 -3.17
C VAL A 56 -5.98 -7.79 -4.05
N PRO A 57 -7.30 -7.91 -4.27
CA PRO A 57 -8.02 -6.95 -5.10
C PRO A 57 -7.99 -5.54 -4.51
N PHE A 58 -8.10 -5.39 -3.19
CA PHE A 58 -7.97 -4.09 -2.53
C PHE A 58 -6.59 -3.45 -2.79
N ASN A 59 -5.51 -4.23 -2.67
CA ASN A 59 -4.16 -3.75 -2.92
C ASN A 59 -3.92 -3.34 -4.39
N LEU A 60 -4.50 -4.09 -5.33
CA LEU A 60 -4.42 -3.75 -6.76
C LEU A 60 -5.20 -2.47 -7.08
N ILE A 61 -6.44 -2.35 -6.57
CA ILE A 61 -7.28 -1.18 -6.81
C ILE A 61 -6.64 0.06 -6.19
N LYS A 62 -6.28 0.01 -4.90
CA LYS A 62 -5.67 1.16 -4.22
C LYS A 62 -4.34 1.54 -4.86
N GLY A 63 -3.52 0.57 -5.22
CA GLY A 63 -2.23 0.84 -5.86
C GLY A 63 -2.39 1.42 -7.26
N THR A 64 -3.42 1.00 -8.00
CA THR A 64 -3.75 1.61 -9.30
C THR A 64 -4.20 3.05 -9.14
N ILE A 65 -5.10 3.32 -8.19
CA ILE A 65 -5.56 4.69 -7.88
C ILE A 65 -4.37 5.58 -7.51
N VAL A 66 -3.52 5.12 -6.58
CA VAL A 66 -2.32 5.86 -6.18
C VAL A 66 -1.42 6.12 -7.38
N THR A 67 -1.16 5.12 -8.22
CA THR A 67 -0.31 5.29 -9.41
C THR A 67 -0.91 6.33 -10.37
N LEU A 68 -2.21 6.27 -10.64
CA LEU A 68 -2.90 7.23 -11.51
C LEU A 68 -2.80 8.66 -10.95
N LEU A 69 -3.07 8.83 -9.66
CA LEU A 69 -2.95 10.13 -9.00
C LEU A 69 -1.51 10.65 -9.04
N THR A 70 -0.52 9.80 -8.74
CA THR A 70 0.89 10.17 -8.82
C THR A 70 1.26 10.60 -10.23
N MET A 71 0.86 9.87 -11.27
CA MET A 71 1.17 10.24 -12.66
C MET A 71 0.55 11.59 -13.05
N LEU A 72 -0.71 11.83 -12.66
CA LEU A 72 -1.40 13.08 -12.94
C LEU A 72 -0.75 14.28 -12.24
N LEU A 73 -0.38 14.11 -10.97
CA LEU A 73 0.20 15.17 -10.16
C LEU A 73 1.68 15.40 -10.47
N TYR A 74 2.44 14.34 -10.77
CA TYR A 74 3.89 14.42 -10.96
C TYR A 74 4.28 15.39 -12.08
N LYS A 75 3.53 15.43 -13.18
CA LYS A 75 3.83 16.37 -14.29
C LYS A 75 3.71 17.84 -13.86
N ARG A 76 2.81 18.14 -12.92
CA ARG A 76 2.63 19.52 -12.40
C ARG A 76 3.64 19.87 -11.32
N ILE A 77 4.03 18.91 -10.49
CA ILE A 77 4.96 19.14 -9.38
C ILE A 77 6.42 19.08 -9.87
N SER A 78 6.73 18.31 -10.92
CA SER A 78 8.08 18.11 -11.43
C SER A 78 8.84 19.42 -11.74
N PRO A 79 8.27 20.42 -12.45
CA PRO A 79 8.97 21.70 -12.68
C PRO A 79 9.26 22.48 -11.39
N LEU A 80 8.41 22.34 -10.36
CA LEU A 80 8.62 23.00 -9.08
C LEU A 80 9.76 22.35 -8.29
N LEU A 81 9.86 21.01 -8.36
CA LEU A 81 10.96 20.24 -7.78
C LEU A 81 12.30 20.61 -8.42
N HIS A 82 12.41 20.56 -9.75
CA HIS A 82 13.68 20.85 -10.44
C HIS A 82 14.16 22.29 -10.23
N LYS A 83 13.25 23.28 -10.21
CA LYS A 83 13.60 24.67 -9.88
C LYS A 83 14.11 24.84 -8.44
N GLY A 84 13.62 24.01 -7.51
CA GLY A 84 14.12 23.97 -6.14
C GLY A 84 15.55 23.44 -6.08
N ASP A 85 15.82 22.36 -6.80
CA ASP A 85 17.13 21.70 -6.86
C ASP A 85 18.20 22.60 -7.47
N GLU A 86 17.90 23.30 -8.57
CA GLU A 86 18.80 24.27 -9.20
C GLU A 86 19.20 25.39 -8.23
N LYS A 87 18.22 25.98 -7.53
CA LYS A 87 18.48 27.03 -6.52
C LYS A 87 19.35 26.53 -5.36
N LEU A 88 19.18 25.27 -4.95
CA LEU A 88 20.00 24.66 -3.90
C LEU A 88 21.46 24.50 -4.37
N GLN A 89 21.65 24.06 -5.62
CA GLN A 89 22.99 23.92 -6.21
C GLN A 89 23.71 25.27 -6.33
N GLU A 90 23.04 26.31 -6.80
CA GLU A 90 23.61 27.67 -6.87
C GLU A 90 24.05 28.18 -5.49
N ARG A 91 23.23 27.97 -4.45
CA ARG A 91 23.58 28.36 -3.07
C ARG A 91 24.81 27.62 -2.56
N ASN A 92 24.93 26.33 -2.87
CA ASN A 92 26.07 25.53 -2.46
C ASN A 92 27.35 25.90 -3.23
N ALA A 93 27.25 26.24 -4.52
CA ALA A 93 28.38 26.74 -5.30
C ALA A 93 28.89 28.08 -4.75
N LYS A 94 27.98 29.02 -4.44
CA LYS A 94 28.33 30.31 -3.82
C LYS A 94 28.95 30.20 -2.43
N LYS A 95 28.65 29.15 -1.67
CA LYS A 95 29.29 28.89 -0.36
C LYS A 95 30.70 28.31 -0.48
N LYS A 96 31.04 27.71 -1.62
CA LYS A 96 32.33 27.06 -1.88
C LYS A 96 33.33 27.99 -2.56
N ALA A 97 32.86 29.03 -3.26
CA ALA A 97 33.67 30.13 -3.79
C ALA A 97 33.98 31.15 -2.69
#